data_AF-A0A455UCR3-F1
#
_entry.id   AF-A0A455UCR3-F1
#
_cell.length_a   1.000
_cell.length_b   1.000
_cell.length_c   1.000
_cell.angle_alpha   90.00
_cell.angle_beta   90.00
_cell.angle_gamma   90.00
#
_symmetry.space_group_name_H-M   'P 1'
#
loop_
_entity.id
_entity.type
_entity.pdbx_description
1 polymer ?
#
loop_
_entity_poly.entity_id
_entity_poly.type
_entity_poly.pdbx_seq_one_letter_code
_entity_poly.pdbx_strand_id
1 'polypeptide(L)'
;MALSILASRLSSMMGVPLLLIFLGLGMLAGEEGVLGVEFDDYSMAFAIGHLALAMILLDGGLRTRLKTFRVGFKPALSWRPSGCLLPAPLWALSPC
;
A
#
# COMPACT_ATOMS: atom_id res chain seq x y z
N MET A 1 4.51 -7.57 -27.23
CA MET A 1 3.28 -7.69 -26.41
C MET A 1 3.40 -8.71 -25.28
N ALA A 2 3.99 -9.90 -25.50
CA ALA A 2 4.16 -10.93 -24.46
C ALA A 2 5.03 -10.48 -23.25
N LEU A 3 6.11 -9.73 -23.48
CA LEU A 3 6.97 -9.20 -22.40
C LEU A 3 6.22 -8.26 -21.45
N SER A 4 5.27 -7.47 -21.96
CA SER A 4 4.49 -6.52 -21.17
C SER A 4 3.47 -7.21 -20.26
N ILE A 5 2.89 -8.34 -20.70
CA ILE A 5 1.95 -9.13 -19.88
C ILE A 5 2.71 -9.89 -18.80
N LEU A 6 3.88 -10.45 -19.12
CA LEU A 6 4.75 -11.10 -18.15
C LEU A 6 5.29 -10.09 -17.12
N ALA A 7 5.70 -8.90 -17.56
CA ALA A 7 6.11 -7.82 -16.68
C ALA A 7 4.96 -7.27 -15.82
N SER A 8 3.73 -7.22 -16.34
CA SER A 8 2.55 -6.77 -15.59
C SER A 8 2.11 -7.79 -14.53
N ARG A 9 2.13 -9.09 -14.85
CA ARG A 9 1.93 -10.18 -13.89
C ARG A 9 3.02 -10.23 -12.82
N LEU A 10 4.28 -10.02 -13.20
CA LEU A 10 5.41 -10.00 -12.28
C LEU A 10 5.37 -8.75 -11.37
N SER A 11 4.94 -7.60 -11.91
CA SER A 11 4.75 -6.38 -11.13
C SER A 11 3.61 -6.50 -10.12
N SER A 12 2.50 -7.19 -10.46
CA SER A 12 1.43 -7.45 -9.48
C SER A 12 1.85 -8.46 -8.42
N MET A 13 2.66 -9.45 -8.81
CA MET A 13 3.17 -10.50 -7.93
C MET A 13 4.44 -10.13 -7.18
N MET A 14 5.03 -8.95 -7.32
CA MET A 14 6.16 -8.53 -6.46
C MET A 14 5.66 -7.74 -5.24
N GLY A 15 4.54 -7.01 -5.38
CA GLY A 15 3.89 -6.32 -4.26
C GLY A 15 3.19 -7.27 -3.29
N VAL A 16 2.48 -8.29 -3.81
CA VAL A 16 1.76 -9.29 -3.00
C VAL A 16 2.67 -10.12 -2.07
N PRO A 17 3.78 -10.73 -2.52
CA PRO A 17 4.66 -11.51 -1.64
C PRO A 17 5.41 -10.61 -0.67
N LEU A 18 5.78 -9.38 -1.05
CA LEU A 18 6.43 -8.45 -0.12
C LEU A 18 5.48 -8.11 1.05
N LEU A 19 4.20 -7.88 0.76
CA LEU A 19 3.18 -7.62 1.77
C LEU A 19 2.95 -8.84 2.66
N LEU A 20 2.88 -10.05 2.08
CA LEU A 20 2.82 -11.31 2.83
C LEU A 20 4.04 -11.52 3.75
N ILE A 21 5.25 -11.20 3.27
CA ILE A 21 6.48 -11.30 4.07
C ILE A 21 6.43 -10.30 5.23
N PHE A 22 6.03 -9.04 4.98
CA PHE A 22 5.89 -8.03 6.04
C PHE A 22 4.82 -8.41 7.06
N LEU A 23 3.71 -8.99 6.61
CA LEU A 23 2.63 -9.48 7.47
C LEU A 23 3.11 -10.65 8.34
N GLY A 24 3.78 -11.63 7.74
CA GLY A 24 4.35 -12.77 8.47
C GLY A 24 5.42 -12.35 9.48
N LEU A 25 6.26 -11.37 9.11
CA LEU A 25 7.25 -10.79 10.01
C LEU A 25 6.58 -10.04 11.18
N GLY A 26 5.49 -9.30 10.92
CA GLY A 26 4.71 -8.64 11.95
C GLY A 26 4.04 -9.62 12.93
N MET A 27 3.52 -10.74 12.43
CA MET A 27 3.00 -11.82 13.28
C MET A 27 4.11 -12.46 14.13
N LEU A 28 5.29 -12.70 13.58
CA LEU A 28 6.43 -13.27 14.31
C LEU A 28 7.06 -12.31 15.33
N ALA A 29 7.02 -11.01 15.05
CA ALA A 29 7.51 -9.96 15.92
C ALA A 29 6.50 -9.54 17.01
N GLY A 30 5.26 -10.03 16.92
CA GLY A 30 4.20 -9.68 17.85
C GLY A 30 4.35 -10.32 19.23
N GLU A 31 3.43 -9.96 20.13
CA GLU A 31 3.23 -10.50 21.48
C GLU A 31 3.25 -12.04 21.51
N GLU A 32 2.43 -12.68 20.66
CA GLU A 32 2.36 -14.14 20.54
C GLU A 32 3.45 -14.74 19.61
N GLY A 33 4.36 -13.90 19.12
CA GLY A 33 5.44 -14.26 18.23
C GLY A 33 6.74 -14.66 18.96
N VAL A 34 7.71 -15.17 18.19
CA VAL A 34 9.03 -15.63 18.70
C VAL A 34 9.79 -14.52 19.43
N LEU A 35 9.53 -13.25 19.07
CA LEU A 35 10.24 -12.10 19.64
C LEU A 35 9.62 -11.54 20.93
N GLY A 36 8.38 -11.93 21.27
CA GLY A 36 7.74 -11.59 22.55
C GLY A 36 7.78 -10.11 22.93
N VAL A 37 7.59 -9.20 21.96
CA VAL A 37 7.62 -7.76 22.22
C VAL A 37 6.32 -7.37 22.93
N GLU A 38 6.41 -7.12 24.23
CA GLU A 38 5.34 -6.46 25.00
C GLU A 38 5.05 -5.10 24.36
N PHE A 39 3.92 -5.00 23.66
CA PHE A 39 3.43 -3.74 23.08
C PHE A 39 2.85 -2.84 24.20
N ASP A 40 3.67 -2.44 25.16
CA ASP A 40 3.26 -1.49 26.20
C ASP A 40 3.12 -0.07 25.61
N ASP A 41 3.91 0.23 24.57
CA ASP A 41 3.98 1.55 23.93
C ASP A 41 3.46 1.55 22.48
N TYR A 42 2.14 1.67 22.31
CA TYR A 42 1.52 1.99 21.01
C TYR A 42 2.13 3.24 20.35
N SER A 43 2.65 4.18 21.16
CA SER A 43 3.33 5.39 20.69
C SER A 43 4.58 5.09 19.86
N MET A 44 5.39 4.10 20.24
CA MET A 44 6.58 3.69 19.48
C MET A 44 6.17 3.09 18.13
N ALA A 45 5.19 2.18 18.13
CA ALA A 45 4.68 1.56 16.91
C ALA A 45 4.08 2.60 15.94
N PHE A 46 3.33 3.56 16.48
CA PHE A 46 2.74 4.65 15.69
C PHE A 46 3.80 5.58 15.09
N ALA A 47 4.84 5.92 15.85
CA ALA A 47 5.95 6.75 15.37
C ALA A 47 6.73 6.07 14.24
N ILE A 48 7.07 4.79 14.40
CA ILE A 48 7.76 4.00 13.38
C ILE A 48 6.86 3.83 12.15
N GLY A 49 5.58 3.52 12.34
CA GLY A 49 4.61 3.39 11.24
C GLY A 49 4.44 4.68 10.44
N HIS A 50 4.35 5.84 11.11
CA HIS A 50 4.29 7.13 10.44
C HIS A 50 5.56 7.46 9.66
N LEU A 51 6.74 7.20 10.24
CA LEU A 51 8.00 7.38 9.55
C LEU A 51 8.14 6.45 8.34
N ALA A 52 7.76 5.18 8.48
CA ALA A 52 7.78 4.21 7.39
C ALA A 52 6.82 4.62 6.26
N LEU A 53 5.61 5.06 6.60
CA LEU A 53 4.61 5.53 5.63
C LEU A 53 5.11 6.78 4.90
N ALA A 54 5.68 7.74 5.63
CA ALA A 54 6.31 8.91 5.03
C ALA A 54 7.45 8.53 4.08
N MET A 55 8.31 7.58 4.45
CA MET A 55 9.41 7.09 3.61
C MET A 55 8.91 6.36 2.36
N ILE A 56 7.90 5.49 2.49
CA ILE A 56 7.28 4.77 1.36
C ILE A 56 6.64 5.76 0.38
N LEU A 57 5.89 6.76 0.89
CA LEU A 57 5.30 7.80 0.05
C LEU A 57 6.37 8.65 -0.63
N LEU A 58 7.45 8.98 0.08
CA LEU A 58 8.56 9.74 -0.46
C LEU A 58 9.29 8.98 -1.56
N ASP A 59 9.61 7.69 -1.35
CA ASP A 59 10.24 6.83 -2.36
C ASP A 59 9.32 6.65 -3.57
N GLY A 60 8.04 6.36 -3.35
CA GLY A 60 7.03 6.26 -4.40
C GLY A 60 6.85 7.56 -5.20
N GLY A 61 6.96 8.72 -4.53
CA GLY A 61 6.89 10.03 -5.16
C GLY A 61 8.13 10.37 -6.00
N LEU A 62 9.34 10.11 -5.46
CA LEU A 62 10.62 10.41 -6.12
C LEU A 62 10.93 9.47 -7.29
N ARG A 63 10.49 8.21 -7.21
CA ARG A 63 10.77 7.17 -8.23
C ARG A 63 9.90 7.32 -9.47
N THR A 64 8.79 8.06 -9.39
CA THR A 64 8.08 8.50 -10.59
C THR A 64 8.87 9.61 -11.28
N ARG A 65 9.36 9.35 -12.51
CA ARG A 65 9.97 10.41 -13.34
C ARG A 65 9.04 11.61 -13.39
N LEU A 66 9.44 12.71 -12.75
CA LEU A 66 8.85 14.05 -12.89
C LEU A 66 8.62 14.47 -14.37
N LYS A 67 9.30 13.81 -15.31
CA LYS A 67 9.19 14.03 -16.76
C LYS A 67 7.97 13.37 -17.44
N THR A 68 7.35 12.33 -16.85
CA THR A 68 6.14 11.66 -17.41
C THR A 68 4.85 12.02 -16.66
N PHE A 69 4.98 12.52 -15.42
CA PHE A 69 3.86 12.85 -14.55
C PHE A 69 2.93 13.95 -15.10
N ARG A 70 3.43 14.83 -15.98
CA ARG A 70 2.64 15.96 -16.51
C ARG A 70 1.62 15.59 -17.59
N VAL A 71 1.78 14.44 -18.25
CA VAL A 71 0.91 14.03 -19.38
C VAL A 71 -0.23 13.11 -18.93
N GLY A 72 -0.07 12.40 -17.80
CA GLY A 72 -1.08 11.47 -17.27
C GLY A 72 -2.07 12.06 -16.26
N PHE A 73 -1.84 13.27 -15.74
CA PHE A 73 -2.65 13.86 -14.68
C PHE A 73 -4.09 14.21 -15.13
N LYS A 74 -4.27 14.55 -16.41
CA LYS A 74 -5.55 15.01 -16.98
C LYS A 74 -6.61 13.88 -17.09
N PRO A 75 -6.30 12.66 -17.59
CA PRO A 75 -7.26 11.56 -17.59
C PRO A 75 -7.42 10.87 -16.23
N ALA A 76 -6.39 10.86 -15.38
CA ALA A 76 -6.43 10.17 -14.07
C ALA A 76 -7.38 10.82 -13.07
N LEU A 77 -7.54 12.15 -13.11
CA LEU A 77 -8.39 12.89 -12.17
C LEU A 77 -9.89 12.74 -12.50
N SER A 78 -10.24 12.49 -13.77
CA SER A 78 -11.65 12.44 -14.20
C SER A 78 -12.32 11.08 -13.95
N TRP A 79 -11.56 9.98 -13.95
CA TRP A 79 -12.12 8.62 -13.94
C TRP A 79 -12.03 7.93 -12.58
N ARG A 80 -11.07 8.35 -11.75
CA ARG A 80 -10.80 7.73 -10.43
C ARG A 80 -11.81 8.09 -9.33
N PRO A 81 -12.38 9.31 -9.26
CA PRO A 81 -13.37 9.64 -8.24
C PRO A 81 -14.68 8.88 -8.42
N SER A 82 -15.13 8.71 -9.67
CA SER A 82 -16.38 8.01 -9.96
C SER A 82 -16.31 6.52 -9.59
N GLY A 83 -15.17 5.85 -9.84
CA GLY A 83 -15.02 4.43 -9.48
C GLY A 83 -15.10 4.13 -7.97
N CYS A 84 -14.73 5.08 -7.11
CA CYS A 84 -14.76 4.89 -5.64
C CYS A 84 -16.09 5.36 -5.03
N LEU A 85 -16.75 6.35 -5.63
CA LEU A 85 -17.98 6.95 -5.09
C LEU A 85 -19.20 6.01 -5.20
N LEU A 86 -19.23 5.08 -6.15
CA LEU A 86 -20.34 4.11 -6.29
C LEU A 86 -20.33 3.02 -5.19
N PRO A 87 -19.22 2.31 -4.91
CA PRO A 87 -19.21 1.27 -3.88
C PRO A 87 -19.19 1.80 -2.44
N ALA A 88 -18.67 3.01 -2.21
CA ALA A 88 -18.56 3.60 -0.86
C ALA A 88 -19.90 3.70 -0.10
N PRO A 89 -20.98 4.29 -0.65
CA PRO A 89 -22.27 4.31 0.04
C PRO A 89 -22.88 2.91 0.15
N LEU A 90 -22.64 2.03 -0.82
CA LEU A 90 -23.17 0.67 -0.84
C LEU A 90 -22.61 -0.19 0.33
N TRP A 91 -21.34 -0.02 0.64
CA TRP A 91 -20.70 -0.65 1.81
C TRP A 91 -21.03 0.07 3.12
N ALA A 92 -21.16 1.40 3.11
CA ALA A 92 -21.55 2.16 4.31
C ALA A 92 -22.99 1.87 4.78
N LEU A 93 -23.87 1.44 3.86
CA LEU A 93 -25.26 1.07 4.13
C LEU A 93 -25.45 -0.42 4.38
N SER A 94 -24.42 -1.26 4.18
CA SER A 94 -24.54 -2.69 4.50
C SER A 94 -24.63 -2.84 6.01
N PRO A 95 -25.74 -3.38 6.55
CA PRO A 95 -25.87 -3.60 7.97
C PRO A 95 -25.03 -4.83 8.35
N CYS A 96 -23.81 -4.59 8.83
CA CYS A 96 -22.97 -5.53 9.58
C CYS A 96 -22.10 -4.73 10.55
#